data_AF-E0TGS3-F1
#
_entry.id   AF-E0TGS3-F1
#
_cell.length_a   1.000
_cell.length_b   1.000
_cell.length_c   1.000
_cell.angle_alpha   90.00
_cell.angle_beta   90.00
_cell.angle_gamma   90.00
#
_symmetry.space_group_name_H-M   'P 1'
#
loop_
_entity.id
_entity.type
_entity.pdbx_description
1 polymer ?
#
loop_
_entity_poly.entity_id
_entity_poly.type
_entity_poly.pdbx_seq_one_letter_code
_entity_poly.pdbx_strand_id
1 'polypeptide(L)'
;MIQNMGDGDVRRLIAGNWKMNGLEDDLAEVTTLAQRLETPRPDNVDVVICPPATLIAPMHALQFDTIGLGAQDCHTEESGAYTGDLSAAMLRDAGACYCIVGHSERRDYHGETDEVVKAKLAAALKADLIPILCVGENLETREAGKAVDTVVAQLKAAFPGAGKGVVVAYEPIWAIGTGKTAGPAEIEEMHAALRQATSPDTRLLYGGSVKPGNAAEILAVSNVNGALVGGASLKADDFEPIVRA
;
A
#
# COMPACT_ATOMS: atom_id res chain seq x y z
N MET A 1 -9.90 12.72 -26.00
CA MET A 1 -11.30 12.71 -25.53
C MET A 1 -11.31 11.97 -24.22
N ILE A 2 -11.52 12.67 -23.11
CA ILE A 2 -11.60 12.07 -21.78
C ILE A 2 -13.01 11.52 -21.66
N GLN A 3 -13.17 10.21 -21.84
CA GLN A 3 -14.42 9.53 -21.50
C GLN A 3 -14.52 9.50 -19.97
N ASN A 4 -15.71 9.85 -19.46
CA ASN A 4 -16.11 9.62 -18.08
C ASN A 4 -15.94 8.12 -17.76
N MET A 5 -14.86 7.79 -17.07
CA MET A 5 -14.69 6.49 -16.42
C MET A 5 -15.54 6.52 -15.16
N GLY A 6 -16.52 5.63 -15.07
CA GLY A 6 -17.28 5.42 -13.83
C GLY A 6 -16.39 4.77 -12.77
N ASP A 7 -16.86 4.70 -11.53
CA ASP A 7 -16.15 4.07 -10.40
C ASP A 7 -15.68 2.62 -10.66
N GLY A 8 -16.16 1.96 -11.74
CA GLY A 8 -15.77 0.61 -12.15
C GLY A 8 -14.49 0.48 -13.00
N ASP A 9 -13.85 1.57 -13.41
CA ASP A 9 -12.71 1.54 -14.36
C ASP A 9 -11.32 1.70 -13.72
N VAL A 10 -11.24 1.94 -12.40
CA VAL A 10 -9.95 2.02 -11.70
C VAL A 10 -9.42 0.61 -11.43
N ARG A 11 -8.36 0.23 -12.14
CA ARG A 11 -7.67 -1.06 -11.96
C ARG A 11 -7.30 -1.29 -10.50
N ARG A 12 -7.67 -2.45 -9.96
CA ARG A 12 -7.42 -2.78 -8.55
C ARG A 12 -5.92 -2.97 -8.29
N LEU A 13 -5.50 -2.76 -7.05
CA LEU A 13 -4.13 -3.05 -6.60
C LEU A 13 -4.16 -3.83 -5.28
N ILE A 14 -3.62 -5.04 -5.29
CA ILE A 14 -3.42 -5.85 -4.09
C ILE A 14 -1.92 -5.85 -3.78
N ALA A 15 -1.53 -5.14 -2.72
CA ALA A 15 -0.14 -4.98 -2.30
C ALA A 15 0.11 -5.76 -1.00
N GLY A 16 1.12 -6.61 -0.96
CA GLY A 16 1.57 -7.31 0.24
C GLY A 16 2.69 -6.54 0.93
N ASN A 17 2.46 -6.01 2.13
CA ASN A 17 3.49 -5.47 3.00
C ASN A 17 4.02 -6.57 3.91
N TRP A 18 5.18 -7.12 3.58
CA TRP A 18 5.80 -8.19 4.39
C TRP A 18 6.33 -7.68 5.73
N LYS A 19 6.46 -6.36 5.90
CA LYS A 19 7.09 -5.74 7.07
C LYS A 19 8.48 -6.35 7.30
N MET A 20 8.88 -6.52 8.55
CA MET A 20 10.14 -7.15 8.92
C MET A 20 10.08 -8.70 8.87
N ASN A 21 9.61 -9.28 7.77
CA ASN A 21 9.56 -10.73 7.54
C ASN A 21 10.08 -11.08 6.14
N GLY A 22 10.76 -12.22 6.05
CA GLY A 22 11.32 -12.74 4.80
C GLY A 22 12.84 -12.89 4.87
N LEU A 23 13.33 -14.05 4.43
CA LEU A 23 14.72 -14.37 4.10
C LEU A 23 14.78 -14.94 2.67
N GLU A 24 15.98 -15.30 2.19
CA GLU A 24 16.13 -15.88 0.85
C GLU A 24 15.30 -17.16 0.64
N ASP A 25 15.12 -17.98 1.68
CA ASP A 25 14.29 -19.18 1.62
C ASP A 25 12.81 -18.86 1.31
N ASP A 26 12.34 -17.66 1.66
CA ASP A 26 10.96 -17.23 1.39
C ASP A 26 10.74 -16.80 -0.07
N LEU A 27 11.78 -16.74 -0.91
CA LEU A 27 11.63 -16.53 -2.36
C LEU A 27 10.76 -17.61 -3.02
N ALA A 28 10.72 -18.81 -2.42
CA ALA A 28 9.84 -19.89 -2.84
C ALA A 28 8.34 -19.54 -2.74
N GLU A 29 7.95 -18.71 -1.75
CA GLU A 29 6.56 -18.26 -1.59
C GLU A 29 6.14 -17.36 -2.75
N VAL A 30 7.01 -16.42 -3.14
CA VAL A 30 6.75 -15.52 -4.28
C VAL A 30 6.72 -16.28 -5.59
N THR A 31 7.64 -17.24 -5.77
CA THR A 31 7.66 -18.13 -6.94
C THR A 31 6.36 -18.92 -7.06
N THR A 32 5.91 -19.49 -5.95
CA THR A 32 4.65 -20.25 -5.88
C THR A 32 3.47 -19.36 -6.24
N LEU A 33 3.40 -18.17 -5.65
CA LEU A 33 2.34 -17.21 -5.95
C LEU A 33 2.34 -16.81 -7.43
N ALA A 34 3.50 -16.46 -8.00
CA ALA A 34 3.63 -16.05 -9.38
C ALA A 34 3.08 -17.11 -10.34
N GLN A 35 3.47 -18.37 -10.14
CA GLN A 35 3.00 -19.52 -10.93
C GLN A 35 1.48 -19.70 -10.85
N ARG A 36 0.91 -19.57 -9.65
CA ARG A 36 -0.56 -19.70 -9.48
C ARG A 36 -1.29 -18.56 -10.19
N LEU A 37 -0.73 -17.36 -10.18
CA LEU A 37 -1.30 -16.19 -10.85
C LEU A 37 -1.07 -16.15 -12.37
N GLU A 38 -0.39 -17.13 -12.99
CA GLU A 38 -0.24 -17.18 -14.44
C GLU A 38 -1.51 -17.68 -15.15
N THR A 39 -2.19 -18.68 -14.57
CA THR A 39 -3.29 -19.39 -15.25
C THR A 39 -4.46 -19.70 -14.31
N PRO A 40 -5.59 -18.95 -14.38
CA PRO A 40 -5.76 -17.73 -15.13
C PRO A 40 -5.08 -16.55 -14.44
N ARG A 41 -4.51 -15.64 -15.24
CA ARG A 41 -4.08 -14.33 -14.78
C ARG A 41 -5.29 -13.54 -14.28
N PRO A 42 -5.23 -12.94 -13.07
CA PRO A 42 -6.30 -12.08 -12.60
C PRO A 42 -6.52 -10.90 -13.55
N ASP A 43 -7.75 -10.75 -14.03
CA ASP A 43 -8.13 -9.61 -14.84
C ASP A 43 -8.30 -8.37 -13.95
N ASN A 44 -7.89 -7.21 -14.46
CA ASN A 44 -8.08 -5.92 -13.81
C ASN A 44 -7.51 -5.75 -12.38
N VAL A 45 -6.49 -6.54 -12.02
CA VAL A 45 -5.75 -6.42 -10.75
C VAL A 45 -4.25 -6.30 -11.00
N ASP A 46 -3.60 -5.35 -10.34
CA ASP A 46 -2.15 -5.31 -10.16
C ASP A 46 -1.79 -5.98 -8.84
N VAL A 47 -0.74 -6.80 -8.85
CA VAL A 47 -0.23 -7.48 -7.64
C VAL A 47 1.16 -6.95 -7.35
N VAL A 48 1.39 -6.54 -6.10
CA VAL A 48 2.69 -6.01 -5.65
C VAL A 48 3.11 -6.68 -4.37
N ILE A 49 4.41 -7.00 -4.24
CA ILE A 49 5.00 -7.42 -2.96
C ILE A 49 6.03 -6.39 -2.53
N CYS A 50 5.93 -5.95 -1.28
CA CYS A 50 6.86 -5.04 -0.63
C CYS A 50 7.65 -5.83 0.43
N PRO A 51 8.78 -6.48 0.07
CA PRO A 51 9.60 -7.23 1.02
C PRO A 51 10.57 -6.31 1.78
N PRO A 52 11.29 -6.84 2.81
CA PRO A 52 12.49 -6.19 3.31
C PRO A 52 13.45 -5.85 2.17
N ALA A 53 14.14 -4.71 2.26
CA ALA A 53 14.94 -4.18 1.16
C ALA A 53 16.04 -5.14 0.66
N THR A 54 16.53 -6.01 1.54
CA THR A 54 17.51 -7.05 1.21
C THR A 54 17.01 -8.07 0.19
N LEU A 55 15.69 -8.22 0.02
CA LEU A 55 15.08 -9.20 -0.88
C LEU A 55 14.55 -8.58 -2.17
N ILE A 56 14.55 -7.26 -2.34
CA ILE A 56 14.03 -6.62 -3.56
C ILE A 56 14.81 -7.09 -4.80
N ALA A 57 16.13 -7.00 -4.78
CA ALA A 57 16.96 -7.42 -5.91
C ALA A 57 16.92 -8.94 -6.17
N PRO A 58 17.02 -9.82 -5.15
CA PRO A 58 16.80 -11.26 -5.34
C PRO A 58 15.43 -11.60 -5.93
N MET A 59 14.34 -10.97 -5.47
CA MET A 59 13.02 -11.17 -6.05
C MET A 59 12.92 -10.65 -7.48
N HIS A 60 13.54 -9.50 -7.78
CA HIS A 60 13.55 -8.94 -9.13
C HIS A 60 14.27 -9.87 -10.11
N ALA A 61 15.35 -10.52 -9.69
CA ALA A 61 16.11 -11.47 -10.50
C ALA A 61 15.30 -12.70 -10.94
N LEU A 62 14.17 -13.01 -10.29
CA LEU A 62 13.27 -14.09 -10.68
C LEU A 62 12.40 -13.75 -11.90
N GLN A 63 12.33 -12.47 -12.30
CA GLN A 63 11.70 -12.00 -13.55
C GLN A 63 10.23 -12.42 -13.70
N PHE A 64 9.42 -12.23 -12.65
CA PHE A 64 7.98 -12.50 -12.72
C PHE A 64 7.24 -11.43 -13.51
N ASP A 65 6.40 -11.84 -14.45
CA ASP A 65 5.52 -10.92 -15.19
C ASP A 65 4.19 -10.63 -14.49
N THR A 66 3.86 -11.41 -13.44
CA THR A 66 2.57 -11.35 -12.71
C THR A 66 2.62 -10.49 -11.45
N ILE A 67 3.82 -10.19 -10.94
CA ILE A 67 4.02 -9.52 -9.64
C ILE A 67 5.01 -8.37 -9.79
N GLY A 68 4.58 -7.16 -9.43
CA GLY A 68 5.47 -6.02 -9.24
C GLY A 68 6.13 -6.02 -7.85
N LEU A 69 7.20 -5.25 -7.69
CA LEU A 69 7.89 -5.11 -6.42
C LEU A 69 7.74 -3.70 -5.86
N GLY A 70 7.75 -3.59 -4.53
CA GLY A 70 7.72 -2.32 -3.81
C GLY A 70 8.75 -2.28 -2.69
N ALA A 71 9.16 -1.08 -2.30
CA ALA A 71 9.90 -0.86 -1.07
C ALA A 71 8.95 -0.57 0.10
N GLN A 72 9.39 -0.83 1.32
CA GLN A 72 8.61 -0.54 2.54
C GLN A 72 8.84 0.86 3.11
N ASP A 73 9.91 1.53 2.68
CA ASP A 73 10.26 2.90 3.04
C ASP A 73 11.34 3.43 2.08
N CYS A 74 11.51 4.76 2.02
CA CYS A 74 12.67 5.41 1.41
C CYS A 74 13.11 6.64 2.20
N HIS A 75 14.36 7.04 2.03
CA HIS A 75 14.90 8.27 2.59
C HIS A 75 14.44 9.51 1.78
N THR A 76 14.40 10.69 2.43
CA THR A 76 13.98 11.96 1.79
C THR A 76 15.00 12.50 0.81
N GLU A 77 16.28 12.27 1.09
CA GLU A 77 17.40 12.70 0.26
C GLU A 77 17.81 11.63 -0.76
N GLU A 78 18.30 12.08 -1.91
CA GLU A 78 18.78 11.22 -3.00
C GLU A 78 20.09 10.49 -2.66
N SER A 79 20.97 11.15 -1.89
CA SER A 79 22.21 10.60 -1.34
C SER A 79 22.71 11.47 -0.18
N GLY A 80 23.62 10.95 0.64
CA GLY A 80 24.24 11.73 1.71
C GLY A 80 24.81 10.88 2.85
N ALA A 81 25.18 11.54 3.94
CA ALA A 81 25.73 10.91 5.14
C ALA A 81 24.61 10.34 6.05
N TYR A 82 23.86 9.38 5.51
CA TYR A 82 22.73 8.71 6.17
C TYR A 82 23.03 7.20 6.30
N THR A 83 24.04 6.86 7.13
CA THR A 83 24.53 5.48 7.25
C THR A 83 23.40 4.52 7.64
N GLY A 84 23.09 3.57 6.76
CA GLY A 84 22.05 2.56 6.96
C GLY A 84 20.74 2.85 6.21
N ASP A 85 20.54 4.06 5.70
CA ASP A 85 19.33 4.45 4.98
C ASP A 85 19.43 4.11 3.49
N LEU A 86 18.25 4.01 2.85
CA LEU A 86 18.11 3.68 1.43
C LEU A 86 17.41 4.82 0.70
N SER A 87 18.02 5.36 -0.35
CA SER A 87 17.36 6.36 -1.19
C SER A 87 16.33 5.72 -2.12
N ALA A 88 15.33 6.50 -2.54
CA ALA A 88 14.36 6.07 -3.53
C ALA A 88 15.02 5.57 -4.83
N ALA A 89 16.12 6.20 -5.25
CA ALA A 89 16.88 5.79 -6.43
C ALA A 89 17.53 4.40 -6.26
N MET A 90 18.09 4.09 -5.08
CA MET A 90 18.64 2.75 -4.79
C MET A 90 17.56 1.67 -4.86
N LEU A 91 16.36 1.96 -4.35
CA LEU A 91 15.24 1.02 -4.35
C LEU A 91 14.72 0.76 -5.76
N ARG A 92 14.65 1.81 -6.58
CA ARG A 92 14.33 1.69 -8.00
C ARG A 92 15.37 0.85 -8.75
N ASP A 93 16.65 1.11 -8.52
CA ASP A 93 17.75 0.34 -9.12
C ASP A 93 17.68 -1.16 -8.74
N ALA A 94 17.29 -1.48 -7.50
CA ALA A 94 17.07 -2.84 -7.05
C ALA A 94 15.85 -3.55 -7.70
N GLY A 95 14.99 -2.82 -8.42
CA GLY A 95 13.84 -3.35 -9.14
C GLY A 95 12.47 -3.03 -8.52
N ALA A 96 12.40 -2.16 -7.51
CA ALA A 96 11.11 -1.69 -6.99
C ALA A 96 10.42 -0.75 -8.00
N CYS A 97 9.10 -0.88 -8.09
CA CYS A 97 8.21 0.00 -8.85
C CYS A 97 7.31 0.84 -7.92
N TYR A 98 7.11 0.38 -6.67
CA TYR A 98 6.31 1.04 -5.65
C TYR A 98 7.15 1.38 -4.42
N CYS A 99 6.66 2.30 -3.57
CA CYS A 99 7.26 2.55 -2.25
C CYS A 99 6.18 2.90 -1.24
N ILE A 100 6.07 2.14 -0.16
CA ILE A 100 5.23 2.51 0.98
C ILE A 100 5.88 3.72 1.68
N VAL A 101 5.09 4.71 2.04
CA VAL A 101 5.53 5.90 2.79
C VAL A 101 4.51 6.26 3.87
N GLY A 102 4.99 6.62 5.06
CA GLY A 102 4.13 7.03 6.17
C GLY A 102 3.28 5.91 6.76
N HIS A 103 3.70 4.65 6.65
CA HIS A 103 3.06 3.53 7.34
C HIS A 103 2.98 3.82 8.85
N SER A 104 1.87 3.49 9.49
CA SER A 104 1.61 3.71 10.92
C SER A 104 2.78 3.30 11.83
N GLU A 105 3.36 2.11 11.62
CA GLU A 105 4.54 1.65 12.39
C GLU A 105 5.74 2.60 12.29
N ARG A 106 5.93 3.29 11.17
CA ARG A 106 7.00 4.28 11.01
C ARG A 106 6.66 5.61 11.68
N ARG A 107 5.39 6.01 11.66
CA ARG A 107 4.92 7.18 12.41
C ARG A 107 5.10 6.96 13.91
N ASP A 108 4.70 5.80 14.41
CA ASP A 108 4.71 5.48 15.84
C ASP A 108 6.12 5.17 16.37
N TYR A 109 6.90 4.33 15.67
CA TYR A 109 8.19 3.87 16.18
C TYR A 109 9.40 4.66 15.68
N HIS A 110 9.24 5.39 14.57
CA HIS A 110 10.33 6.16 13.95
C HIS A 110 10.03 7.67 13.86
N GLY A 111 8.89 8.12 14.37
CA GLY A 111 8.57 9.55 14.51
C GLY A 111 8.33 10.26 13.18
N GLU A 112 7.85 9.55 12.15
CA GLU A 112 7.56 10.18 10.85
C GLU A 112 6.35 11.11 10.93
N THR A 113 6.61 12.40 10.82
CA THR A 113 5.58 13.44 10.71
C THR A 113 5.06 13.56 9.28
N ASP A 114 3.95 14.27 9.09
CA ASP A 114 3.41 14.53 7.75
C ASP A 114 4.41 15.29 6.86
N GLU A 115 5.26 16.14 7.43
CA GLU A 115 6.34 16.81 6.71
C GLU A 115 7.40 15.82 6.19
N VAL A 116 7.79 14.85 7.01
CA VAL A 116 8.72 13.78 6.61
C VAL A 116 8.09 12.93 5.51
N VAL A 117 6.84 12.51 5.71
CA VAL A 117 6.12 11.69 4.72
C VAL A 117 5.95 12.42 3.40
N LYS A 118 5.65 13.73 3.41
CA LYS A 118 5.62 14.57 2.21
C LYS A 118 6.95 14.56 1.46
N ALA A 119 8.06 14.69 2.18
CA ALA A 119 9.39 14.68 1.59
C ALA A 119 9.74 13.31 0.99
N LYS A 120 9.40 12.21 1.67
CA LYS A 120 9.56 10.84 1.15
C LYS A 120 8.71 10.57 -0.10
N LEU A 121 7.46 11.02 -0.09
CA LEU A 121 6.57 10.94 -1.24
C LEU A 121 7.18 11.66 -2.45
N ALA A 122 7.73 12.86 -2.25
CA ALA A 122 8.41 13.59 -3.32
C ALA A 122 9.68 12.87 -3.83
N ALA A 123 10.46 12.27 -2.93
CA ALA A 123 11.64 11.49 -3.28
C ALA A 123 11.28 10.25 -4.11
N ALA A 124 10.24 9.51 -3.71
CA ALA A 124 9.72 8.36 -4.45
C ALA A 124 9.28 8.74 -5.86
N LEU A 125 8.46 9.80 -5.99
CA LEU A 125 8.01 10.29 -7.31
C LEU A 125 9.18 10.74 -8.18
N LYS A 126 10.19 11.42 -7.62
CA LYS A 126 11.38 11.85 -8.36
C LYS A 126 12.20 10.66 -8.90
N ALA A 127 12.18 9.53 -8.19
CA ALA A 127 12.84 8.29 -8.61
C ALA A 127 11.92 7.38 -9.47
N ASP A 128 10.84 7.93 -10.03
CA ASP A 128 9.84 7.24 -10.85
C ASP A 128 9.14 6.07 -10.12
N LEU A 129 9.18 6.01 -8.78
CA LEU A 129 8.42 5.05 -7.99
C LEU A 129 6.98 5.53 -7.80
N ILE A 130 6.04 4.59 -7.70
CA ILE A 130 4.65 4.88 -7.33
C ILE A 130 4.53 4.81 -5.80
N PRO A 131 4.41 5.94 -5.09
CA PRO A 131 4.22 5.92 -3.65
C PRO A 131 2.86 5.33 -3.25
N ILE A 132 2.87 4.49 -2.23
CA ILE A 132 1.71 4.03 -1.47
C ILE A 132 1.71 4.83 -0.16
N LEU A 133 0.95 5.92 -0.14
CA LEU A 133 0.83 6.82 1.01
C LEU A 133 -0.13 6.22 2.05
N CYS A 134 0.39 5.89 3.22
CA CYS A 134 -0.43 5.44 4.34
C CYS A 134 -0.95 6.62 5.17
N VAL A 135 -2.26 6.60 5.44
CA VAL A 135 -2.99 7.56 6.28
C VAL A 135 -3.96 6.82 7.19
N GLY A 136 -4.19 7.33 8.39
CA GLY A 136 -4.96 6.59 9.38
C GLY A 136 -5.06 7.29 10.72
N GLU A 137 -6.07 6.90 11.50
CA GLU A 137 -6.32 7.40 12.84
C GLU A 137 -6.16 6.30 13.90
N ASN A 138 -5.81 6.72 15.12
CA ASN A 138 -5.81 5.86 16.30
C ASN A 138 -7.22 5.73 16.91
N LEU A 139 -7.38 4.80 17.87
CA LEU A 139 -8.67 4.51 18.48
C LEU A 139 -9.28 5.74 19.18
N GLU A 140 -8.45 6.50 19.90
CA GLU A 140 -8.89 7.71 20.61
C GLU A 140 -9.48 8.75 19.65
N THR A 141 -8.85 8.95 18.49
CA THR A 141 -9.32 9.87 17.45
C THR A 141 -10.64 9.41 16.84
N ARG A 142 -10.80 8.10 16.62
CA ARG A 142 -12.05 7.49 16.14
C ARG A 142 -13.18 7.69 17.16
N GLU A 143 -12.94 7.32 18.42
CA GLU A 143 -13.92 7.43 19.51
C GLU A 143 -14.30 8.89 19.81
N ALA A 144 -13.40 9.84 19.53
CA ALA A 144 -13.67 11.28 19.61
C ALA A 144 -14.48 11.84 18.42
N GLY A 145 -14.84 11.02 17.43
CA GLY A 145 -15.57 11.44 16.23
C GLY A 145 -14.73 12.29 15.26
N LYS A 146 -13.40 12.18 15.31
CA LYS A 146 -12.45 13.01 14.54
C LYS A 146 -11.72 12.24 13.43
N ALA A 147 -12.11 10.98 13.17
CA ALA A 147 -11.41 10.10 12.24
C ALA A 147 -11.28 10.71 10.84
N VAL A 148 -12.40 11.05 10.20
CA VAL A 148 -12.42 11.58 8.84
C VAL A 148 -11.60 12.87 8.71
N ASP A 149 -11.80 13.82 9.63
CA ASP A 149 -11.07 15.08 9.63
C ASP A 149 -9.56 14.87 9.75
N THR A 150 -9.15 13.93 10.61
CA THR A 150 -7.73 13.61 10.84
C THR A 150 -7.10 12.97 9.62
N VAL A 151 -7.73 11.95 9.05
CA VAL A 151 -7.21 11.23 7.88
C VAL A 151 -7.14 12.14 6.65
N VAL A 152 -8.17 12.96 6.42
CA VAL A 152 -8.17 13.94 5.32
C VAL A 152 -7.12 15.03 5.53
N ALA A 153 -6.86 15.45 6.77
CA ALA A 153 -5.79 16.39 7.08
C ALA A 153 -4.41 15.81 6.78
N GLN A 154 -4.13 14.56 7.21
CA GLN A 154 -2.88 13.87 6.90
C GLN A 154 -2.65 13.76 5.39
N LEU A 155 -3.69 13.35 4.64
CA LEU A 155 -3.63 13.27 3.17
C LEU A 155 -3.25 14.63 2.56
N LYS A 156 -3.93 15.71 2.96
CA LYS A 156 -3.68 17.05 2.41
C LYS A 156 -2.31 17.60 2.80
N ALA A 157 -1.83 17.27 4.00
CA ALA A 157 -0.50 17.67 4.45
C ALA A 157 0.60 16.98 3.65
N ALA A 158 0.47 15.65 3.45
CA ALA A 158 1.44 14.84 2.70
C ALA A 158 1.39 15.09 1.19
N PHE A 159 0.20 15.28 0.63
CA PHE A 159 -0.02 15.42 -0.81
C PHE A 159 -1.09 16.50 -1.12
N PRO A 160 -0.70 17.79 -1.12
CA PRO A 160 -1.64 18.90 -1.25
C PRO A 160 -2.26 19.07 -2.64
N GLY A 161 -1.72 18.40 -3.66
CA GLY A 161 -2.28 18.39 -5.01
C GLY A 161 -2.98 17.06 -5.24
N ALA A 162 -4.22 17.07 -5.73
CA ALA A 162 -4.91 15.90 -6.25
C ALA A 162 -4.23 15.35 -7.52
N GLY A 163 -2.93 15.05 -7.43
CA GLY A 163 -2.05 14.69 -8.53
C GLY A 163 -2.13 13.20 -8.84
N LYS A 164 -1.79 12.88 -10.08
CA LYS A 164 -1.68 11.50 -10.56
C LYS A 164 -0.44 10.83 -10.00
N GLY A 165 -0.47 9.50 -9.92
CA GLY A 165 0.71 8.68 -9.62
C GLY A 165 0.92 8.37 -8.14
N VAL A 166 -0.06 8.65 -7.27
CA VAL A 166 -0.04 8.23 -5.86
C VAL A 166 -1.15 7.20 -5.62
N VAL A 167 -0.84 6.19 -4.82
CA VAL A 167 -1.81 5.26 -4.23
C VAL A 167 -1.98 5.67 -2.77
N VAL A 168 -3.20 5.64 -2.25
CA VAL A 168 -3.47 5.94 -0.83
C VAL A 168 -3.95 4.68 -0.15
N ALA A 169 -3.33 4.31 0.97
CA ALA A 169 -3.74 3.21 1.83
C ALA A 169 -4.32 3.75 3.13
N TYR A 170 -5.61 3.48 3.37
CA TYR A 170 -6.26 3.80 4.64
C TYR A 170 -5.97 2.73 5.69
N GLU A 171 -5.30 3.12 6.77
CA GLU A 171 -4.94 2.28 7.90
C GLU A 171 -5.80 2.63 9.12
N PRO A 172 -6.89 1.90 9.41
CA PRO A 172 -7.53 2.00 10.72
C PRO A 172 -6.57 1.44 11.78
N ILE A 173 -5.70 2.29 12.35
CA ILE A 173 -4.56 1.86 13.20
C ILE A 173 -5.05 1.02 14.37
N TRP A 174 -6.23 1.35 14.90
CA TRP A 174 -6.91 0.64 15.97
C TRP A 174 -7.32 -0.82 15.64
N ALA A 175 -7.39 -1.17 14.36
CA ALA A 175 -7.71 -2.51 13.85
C ALA A 175 -6.46 -3.30 13.39
N ILE A 176 -5.28 -2.69 13.32
CA ILE A 176 -4.06 -3.36 12.87
C ILE A 176 -3.49 -4.24 14.00
N GLY A 177 -3.45 -5.55 13.79
CA GLY A 177 -2.86 -6.50 14.74
C GLY A 177 -3.65 -6.72 16.04
N THR A 178 -4.82 -6.09 16.19
CA THR A 178 -5.64 -6.17 17.43
C THR A 178 -6.73 -7.24 17.37
N GLY A 179 -6.95 -7.87 16.22
CA GLY A 179 -8.06 -8.79 15.98
C GLY A 179 -9.43 -8.10 15.81
N LYS A 180 -9.51 -6.78 16.01
CA LYS A 180 -10.64 -5.96 15.59
C LYS A 180 -10.51 -5.69 14.09
N THR A 181 -11.64 -5.60 13.39
CA THR A 181 -11.68 -5.27 11.95
C THR A 181 -12.70 -4.16 11.78
N ALA A 182 -12.36 -3.13 10.99
CA ALA A 182 -13.33 -2.11 10.61
C ALA A 182 -14.46 -2.76 9.82
N GLY A 183 -15.71 -2.43 10.16
CA GLY A 183 -16.88 -2.93 9.44
C GLY A 183 -17.03 -2.27 8.07
N PRO A 184 -17.80 -2.86 7.12
CA PRO A 184 -18.00 -2.29 5.78
C PRO A 184 -18.44 -0.82 5.78
N ALA A 185 -19.32 -0.42 6.71
CA ALA A 185 -19.77 0.96 6.82
C ALA A 185 -18.66 1.95 7.24
N GLU A 186 -17.72 1.51 8.07
CA GLU A 186 -16.58 2.35 8.50
C GLU A 186 -15.54 2.47 7.38
N ILE A 187 -15.36 1.40 6.62
CA ILE A 187 -14.53 1.40 5.41
C ILE A 187 -15.14 2.34 4.37
N GLU A 188 -16.45 2.24 4.12
CA GLU A 188 -17.16 3.08 3.16
C GLU A 188 -17.09 4.57 3.54
N GLU A 189 -17.34 4.91 4.81
CA GLU A 189 -17.25 6.28 5.32
C GLU A 189 -15.88 6.90 5.00
N MET A 190 -14.80 6.19 5.34
CA MET A 190 -13.46 6.73 5.14
C MET A 190 -13.08 6.77 3.66
N HIS A 191 -13.34 5.71 2.90
CA HIS A 191 -13.00 5.66 1.47
C HIS A 191 -13.80 6.68 0.66
N ALA A 192 -15.05 6.97 1.02
CA ALA A 192 -15.82 8.05 0.40
C ALA A 192 -15.20 9.43 0.66
N ALA A 193 -14.77 9.70 1.91
CA ALA A 193 -14.09 10.96 2.23
C ALA A 193 -12.74 11.10 1.50
N LEU A 194 -11.95 10.03 1.44
CA LEU A 194 -10.71 9.99 0.68
C LEU A 194 -10.93 10.18 -0.82
N ARG A 195 -11.97 9.58 -1.40
CA ARG A 195 -12.33 9.79 -2.81
C ARG A 195 -12.64 11.26 -3.09
N GLN A 196 -13.38 11.93 -2.20
CA GLN A 196 -13.67 13.37 -2.34
C GLN A 196 -12.42 14.25 -2.23
N ALA A 197 -11.39 13.79 -1.52
CA ALA A 197 -10.15 14.50 -1.30
C ALA A 197 -9.04 14.18 -2.32
N THR A 198 -9.26 13.21 -3.22
CA THR A 198 -8.26 12.72 -4.19
C THR A 198 -8.78 12.85 -5.63
N SER A 199 -7.89 12.60 -6.60
CA SER A 199 -8.32 12.53 -7.99
C SER A 199 -9.20 11.28 -8.22
N PRO A 200 -10.16 11.30 -9.17
CA PRO A 200 -11.02 10.14 -9.45
C PRO A 200 -10.27 8.87 -9.82
N ASP A 201 -9.07 9.00 -10.40
CA ASP A 201 -8.19 7.89 -10.80
C ASP A 201 -7.23 7.43 -9.70
N THR A 202 -7.22 8.07 -8.52
CA THR A 202 -6.41 7.62 -7.38
C THR A 202 -6.90 6.25 -6.90
N ARG A 203 -6.00 5.28 -6.77
CA ARG A 203 -6.30 3.98 -6.16
C ARG A 203 -6.32 4.13 -4.65
N LEU A 204 -7.47 3.79 -4.04
CA LEU A 204 -7.65 3.79 -2.59
C LEU A 204 -7.65 2.36 -2.07
N LEU A 205 -6.66 2.02 -1.24
CA LEU A 205 -6.49 0.69 -0.66
C LEU A 205 -6.97 0.68 0.77
N TYR A 206 -7.58 -0.42 1.18
CA TYR A 206 -7.80 -0.70 2.60
C TYR A 206 -6.56 -1.39 3.20
N GLY A 207 -6.00 -0.81 4.25
CA GLY A 207 -4.77 -1.26 4.93
C GLY A 207 -5.01 -1.93 6.29
N GLY A 208 -6.26 -2.25 6.65
CA GLY A 208 -6.59 -2.98 7.87
C GLY A 208 -6.37 -4.50 7.76
N SER A 209 -6.98 -5.27 8.67
CA SER A 209 -6.88 -6.74 8.67
C SER A 209 -7.63 -7.37 7.50
N VAL A 210 -6.91 -7.65 6.40
CA VAL A 210 -7.40 -8.41 5.24
C VAL A 210 -6.93 -9.87 5.31
N LYS A 211 -7.85 -10.80 5.09
CA LYS A 211 -7.66 -12.26 5.09
C LYS A 211 -8.47 -12.87 3.93
N PRO A 212 -8.17 -14.10 3.49
CA PRO A 212 -8.99 -14.81 2.50
C PRO A 212 -10.49 -14.75 2.77
N GLY A 213 -10.88 -14.95 4.04
CA GLY A 213 -12.29 -15.04 4.43
C GLY A 213 -13.07 -13.72 4.43
N ASN A 214 -12.42 -12.56 4.33
CA ASN A 214 -13.11 -11.25 4.32
C ASN A 214 -12.76 -10.35 3.12
N ALA A 215 -11.82 -10.77 2.26
CA ALA A 215 -11.35 -9.95 1.14
C ALA A 215 -12.49 -9.56 0.19
N ALA A 216 -13.35 -10.50 -0.21
CA ALA A 216 -14.44 -10.23 -1.15
C ALA A 216 -15.44 -9.19 -0.62
N GLU A 217 -15.75 -9.23 0.68
CA GLU A 217 -16.65 -8.26 1.31
C GLU A 217 -16.01 -6.86 1.35
N ILE A 218 -14.74 -6.77 1.75
CA ILE A 218 -14.00 -5.50 1.80
C ILE A 218 -13.85 -4.90 0.40
N LEU A 219 -13.49 -5.70 -0.60
CA LEU A 219 -13.27 -5.26 -1.98
C LEU A 219 -14.58 -4.93 -2.72
N ALA A 220 -15.74 -5.32 -2.17
CA ALA A 220 -17.05 -4.94 -2.69
C ALA A 220 -17.52 -3.57 -2.16
N VAL A 221 -16.85 -3.00 -1.15
CA VAL A 221 -17.20 -1.68 -0.60
C VAL A 221 -16.88 -0.59 -1.64
N SER A 222 -17.81 0.36 -1.80
CA SER A 222 -17.67 1.52 -2.68
C SER A 222 -16.34 2.25 -2.44
N ASN A 223 -15.68 2.70 -3.51
CA ASN A 223 -14.39 3.38 -3.48
C ASN A 223 -13.19 2.56 -2.96
N VAL A 224 -13.36 1.27 -2.65
CA VAL A 224 -12.22 0.38 -2.36
C VAL A 224 -11.66 -0.13 -3.69
N ASN A 225 -10.43 0.27 -4.01
CA ASN A 225 -9.71 -0.16 -5.21
C ASN A 225 -8.63 -1.21 -4.92
N GLY A 226 -8.65 -1.83 -3.74
CA GLY A 226 -7.71 -2.88 -3.39
C GLY A 226 -7.33 -2.88 -1.91
N ALA A 227 -6.20 -3.51 -1.60
CA ALA A 227 -5.76 -3.70 -0.23
C ALA A 227 -4.24 -3.59 -0.07
N LEU A 228 -3.81 -3.08 1.09
CA LEU A 228 -2.44 -3.19 1.59
C LEU A 228 -2.43 -4.25 2.70
N VAL A 229 -1.99 -5.45 2.36
CA VAL A 229 -2.14 -6.66 3.17
C VAL A 229 -0.87 -6.92 3.99
N GLY A 230 -1.02 -7.07 5.30
CA GLY A 230 0.08 -7.44 6.20
C GLY A 230 0.39 -8.94 6.19
N GLY A 231 0.23 -9.60 7.33
CA GLY A 231 0.67 -11.00 7.54
C GLY A 231 0.11 -12.04 6.56
N ALA A 232 -1.11 -11.86 6.05
CA ALA A 232 -1.69 -12.76 5.04
C ALA A 232 -0.98 -12.68 3.67
N SER A 233 -0.08 -11.72 3.47
CA SER A 233 0.74 -11.62 2.25
C SER A 233 2.02 -12.45 2.28
N LEU A 234 2.37 -13.04 3.43
CA LEU A 234 3.62 -13.78 3.63
C LEU A 234 3.60 -15.18 3.02
N LYS A 235 2.41 -15.74 2.77
CA LYS A 235 2.22 -17.10 2.27
C LYS A 235 1.35 -17.09 1.03
N ALA A 236 1.75 -17.83 0.00
CA ALA A 236 1.00 -17.89 -1.25
C ALA A 236 -0.45 -18.40 -1.02
N ASP A 237 -0.63 -19.36 -0.12
CA ASP A 237 -1.93 -19.95 0.24
C ASP A 237 -2.92 -18.93 0.83
N ASP A 238 -2.42 -17.91 1.51
CA ASP A 238 -3.24 -16.85 2.10
C ASP A 238 -3.38 -15.64 1.17
N PHE A 239 -2.34 -15.30 0.41
CA PHE A 239 -2.35 -14.10 -0.42
C PHE A 239 -3.08 -14.29 -1.75
N GLU A 240 -2.96 -15.45 -2.38
CA GLU A 240 -3.63 -15.74 -3.65
C GLU A 240 -5.16 -15.58 -3.57
N PRO A 241 -5.88 -16.13 -2.57
CA PRO A 241 -7.32 -15.92 -2.46
C PRO A 241 -7.71 -14.45 -2.32
N ILE A 242 -6.87 -13.61 -1.69
CA ILE A 242 -7.10 -12.17 -1.56
C ILE A 242 -6.93 -11.48 -2.92
N VAL A 243 -5.92 -11.87 -3.68
CA VAL A 243 -5.68 -11.36 -5.05
C VAL A 243 -6.85 -11.66 -5.99
N ARG A 244 -7.51 -12.81 -5.80
CA ARG A 244 -8.61 -13.28 -6.67
C ARG A 244 -10.01 -12.83 -6.26
N ALA A 245 -10.16 -12.15 -5.12
CA ALA A 245 -11.44 -11.65 -4.63
C ALA A 245 -11.93 -10.40 -5.38
#